data_AF-A0A7J2HYR5-F1
#
_entry.id   AF-A0A7J2HYR5-F1
#
_cell.length_a   1.000
_cell.length_b   1.000
_cell.length_c   1.000
_cell.angle_alpha   90.00
_cell.angle_beta   90.00
_cell.angle_gamma   90.00
#
_symmetry.space_group_name_H-M   'P 1'
#
loop_
_entity.id
_entity.type
_entity.pdbx_description
1 polymer ?
#
loop_
_entity_poly.entity_id
_entity_poly.type
_entity_poly.pdbx_seq_one_letter_code
_entity_poly.pdbx_strand_id
1 'polypeptide(L)'
;MASEEVLVISLAALDRRLAGLSLKVRECSRRLKFVEDKAKEEYELLLKYSEQLEGKWIAEILNKVKEGRSRLRSDVEYRIEIERKVIEEKMRGIKEELAKLDKEIKRIHRKLRKEAEEMKKANPKLNEKEEKLKARRRKLSIKRGELLLRKNQLSKWIIGRILNRRLIRQIEREIRALDKEIEELDLKIYEVRTKWQNLKRLWESEKKEAEKAWAEIFVRMAELKQELIFYEDNLERLSLEGGVR
;
A
#
# COMPACT_ATOMS: atom_id res chain seq x y z
N MET A 1 -117.77 37.47 -4.79
CA MET A 1 -117.94 38.92 -4.64
C MET A 1 -117.76 39.23 -3.16
N ALA A 2 -116.55 39.29 -2.63
CA ALA A 2 -115.59 40.41 -2.75
C ALA A 2 -116.21 41.72 -2.25
N SER A 3 -116.34 41.87 -0.94
CA SER A 3 -116.39 43.18 -0.30
C SER A 3 -114.95 43.56 0.03
N GLU A 4 -114.34 44.35 -0.85
CA GLU A 4 -113.09 45.04 -0.54
C GLU A 4 -113.34 45.95 0.67
N GLU A 5 -112.79 45.59 1.83
CA GLU A 5 -112.68 46.52 2.95
C GLU A 5 -111.67 47.60 2.57
N VAL A 6 -112.19 48.71 2.05
CA VAL A 6 -111.39 49.91 1.77
C VAL A 6 -111.06 50.57 3.11
N LEU A 7 -109.84 50.31 3.59
CA LEU A 7 -109.24 51.01 4.72
C LEU A 7 -109.02 52.49 4.36
N VAL A 8 -109.96 53.37 4.76
CA VAL A 8 -109.82 54.83 4.66
C VAL A 8 -108.86 55.32 5.74
N ILE A 9 -107.56 55.30 5.43
CA ILE A 9 -106.52 55.89 6.27
C ILE A 9 -106.34 57.34 5.83
N SER A 10 -106.41 58.31 6.76
CA SER A 10 -106.09 59.71 6.42
C SER A 10 -104.65 59.79 5.89
N LEU A 11 -104.43 60.57 4.81
CA LEU A 11 -103.11 60.76 4.22
C LEU A 11 -102.04 61.12 5.28
N ALA A 12 -102.41 61.97 6.24
CA ALA A 12 -101.55 62.37 7.35
C ALA A 12 -101.16 61.23 8.31
N ALA A 13 -102.03 60.23 8.51
CA ALA A 13 -101.73 59.06 9.32
C ALA A 13 -100.83 58.06 8.57
N LEU A 14 -101.02 57.93 7.26
CA LEU A 14 -100.15 57.13 6.38
C LEU A 14 -98.73 57.73 6.34
N ASP A 15 -98.62 59.05 6.17
CA ASP A 15 -97.34 59.78 6.15
C ASP A 15 -96.57 59.66 7.47
N ARG A 16 -97.25 59.78 8.63
CA ARG A 16 -96.60 59.56 9.93
C ARG A 16 -96.09 58.13 10.09
N ARG A 17 -96.84 57.14 9.62
CA ARG A 17 -96.48 55.73 9.72
C ARG A 17 -95.31 55.39 8.78
N LEU A 18 -95.29 55.95 7.57
CA LEU A 18 -94.18 55.86 6.63
C LEU A 18 -92.93 56.59 7.14
N ALA A 19 -93.07 57.76 7.75
CA ALA A 19 -91.97 58.49 8.38
C ALA A 19 -91.36 57.71 9.57
N GLY A 20 -92.20 57.10 10.41
CA GLY A 20 -91.78 56.24 11.52
C GLY A 20 -91.07 54.96 11.05
N LEU A 21 -91.55 54.34 9.96
CA LEU A 21 -90.87 53.20 9.34
C LEU A 21 -89.55 53.62 8.69
N SER A 22 -89.49 54.77 8.00
CA SER A 22 -88.25 55.31 7.43
C SER A 22 -87.19 55.58 8.50
N LEU A 23 -87.59 56.08 9.67
CA LEU A 23 -86.71 56.24 10.84
C LEU A 23 -86.18 54.89 11.35
N LYS A 24 -87.05 53.89 11.53
CA LYS A 24 -86.65 52.55 11.95
C LYS A 24 -85.71 51.87 10.96
N VAL A 25 -85.97 52.01 9.65
CA VAL A 25 -85.08 51.48 8.61
C VAL A 25 -83.71 52.16 8.66
N ARG A 26 -83.65 53.49 8.86
CA ARG A 26 -82.39 54.20 9.05
C ARG A 26 -81.66 53.77 10.31
N GLU A 27 -82.36 53.54 11.41
CA GLU A 27 -81.77 53.06 12.66
C GLU A 27 -81.22 51.63 12.52
N CYS A 28 -81.99 50.72 11.92
CA CYS A 28 -81.53 49.37 11.60
C CYS A 28 -80.33 49.40 10.65
N SER A 29 -80.33 50.24 9.62
CA SER A 29 -79.20 50.40 8.70
C SER A 29 -77.94 50.91 9.41
N ARG A 30 -78.07 51.87 10.34
CA ARG A 30 -76.93 52.32 11.17
C ARG A 30 -76.41 51.22 12.08
N ARG A 31 -77.28 50.46 12.73
CA ARG A 31 -76.89 49.33 13.59
C ARG A 31 -76.21 48.23 12.78
N LEU A 32 -76.72 47.93 11.59
CA LEU A 32 -76.11 46.95 10.68
C LEU A 32 -74.72 47.41 10.24
N LYS A 33 -74.57 48.68 9.85
CA LYS A 33 -73.29 49.26 9.47
C LYS A 33 -72.28 49.24 10.62
N PHE A 34 -72.72 49.58 11.84
CA PHE A 34 -71.87 49.49 13.03
C PHE A 34 -71.39 48.05 13.31
N VAL A 35 -72.28 47.06 13.15
CA VAL A 35 -71.91 45.64 13.29
C VAL A 35 -70.95 45.20 12.18
N GLU A 36 -71.16 45.66 10.95
CA GLU A 36 -70.28 45.38 9.81
C GLU A 36 -68.88 45.98 9.99
N ASP A 37 -68.81 47.25 10.43
CA ASP A 37 -67.54 47.93 10.69
C ASP A 37 -66.78 47.25 11.83
N LYS A 38 -67.48 46.87 12.92
CA LYS A 38 -66.88 46.11 14.02
C LYS A 38 -66.39 44.72 13.59
N ALA A 39 -67.14 44.03 12.74
CA ALA A 39 -66.73 42.73 12.21
C ALA A 39 -65.49 42.84 11.30
N LYS A 40 -65.36 43.93 10.52
CA LYS A 40 -64.15 44.21 9.73
C LYS A 40 -62.94 44.47 10.62
N GLU A 41 -63.10 45.27 11.67
CA GLU A 41 -62.03 45.52 12.65
C GLU A 41 -61.56 44.23 13.33
N GLU A 42 -62.50 43.38 13.78
CA GLU A 42 -62.17 42.08 14.38
C GLU A 42 -61.47 41.15 13.38
N TYR A 43 -61.90 41.13 12.11
CA TYR A 43 -61.26 40.36 11.06
C TYR A 43 -59.82 40.84 10.77
N GLU A 44 -59.59 42.15 10.68
CA GLU A 44 -58.24 42.71 10.50
C GLU A 44 -57.30 42.40 11.68
N LEU A 45 -57.82 42.42 12.91
CA LEU A 45 -57.06 42.02 14.10
C LEU A 45 -56.69 40.53 14.06
N LEU A 46 -57.63 39.66 13.65
CA LEU A 46 -57.38 38.23 13.49
C LEU A 46 -56.35 37.96 12.37
N LEU A 47 -56.42 38.70 11.26
CA LEU A 47 -55.45 38.61 10.17
C LEU A 47 -54.03 38.94 10.66
N LYS A 48 -53.87 40.08 11.36
CA LYS A 48 -52.58 40.47 11.97
C LYS A 48 -52.05 39.43 12.96
N TYR A 49 -52.93 38.84 13.76
CA TYR A 49 -52.55 37.80 14.72
C TYR A 49 -52.10 36.52 14.00
N SER A 50 -52.78 36.13 12.92
CA SER A 50 -52.40 35.00 12.07
C SER A 50 -51.02 35.21 11.43
N GLU A 51 -50.77 36.37 10.84
CA GLU A 51 -49.46 36.72 10.25
C GLU A 51 -48.32 36.68 11.29
N GLN A 52 -48.59 37.16 12.51
CA GLN A 52 -47.61 37.10 13.60
C GLN A 52 -47.33 35.66 14.05
N LEU A 53 -48.36 34.81 14.12
CA LEU A 53 -48.18 33.40 14.45
C LEU A 53 -47.40 32.68 13.35
N GLU A 54 -47.74 32.88 12.08
CA GLU A 54 -47.00 32.32 10.94
C GLU A 54 -45.53 32.75 10.98
N GLY A 55 -45.24 34.03 11.22
CA GLY A 55 -43.89 34.54 11.37
C GLY A 55 -43.10 33.86 12.51
N LYS A 56 -43.75 33.61 13.66
CA LYS A 56 -43.13 32.89 14.79
C LYS A 56 -42.85 31.42 14.45
N TRP A 57 -43.82 30.73 13.83
CA TRP A 57 -43.66 29.34 13.40
C TRP A 57 -42.54 29.18 12.36
N ILE A 58 -42.48 30.07 11.36
CA ILE A 58 -41.40 30.09 10.36
C ILE A 58 -40.05 30.32 11.02
N ALA A 59 -39.94 31.26 11.97
CA ALA A 59 -38.70 31.50 12.71
C ALA A 59 -38.26 30.29 13.54
N GLU A 60 -39.19 29.61 14.21
CA GLU A 60 -38.90 28.40 14.99
C GLU A 60 -38.42 27.25 14.09
N ILE A 61 -39.07 27.02 12.95
CA ILE A 61 -38.64 26.01 11.97
C ILE A 61 -37.25 26.34 11.43
N LEU A 62 -36.98 27.61 11.07
CA LEU A 62 -35.67 28.03 10.60
C LEU A 62 -34.58 27.83 11.65
N ASN A 63 -34.87 28.10 12.93
CA ASN A 63 -33.93 27.86 14.02
C ASN A 63 -33.66 26.36 14.21
N LYS A 64 -34.69 25.51 14.22
CA LYS A 64 -34.52 24.04 14.30
C LYS A 64 -33.72 23.50 13.11
N VAL A 65 -33.95 24.01 11.89
CA VAL A 65 -33.17 23.64 10.70
C VAL A 65 -31.72 24.09 10.82
N LYS A 66 -31.46 25.30 11.33
CA LYS A 66 -30.09 25.79 11.56
C LYS A 66 -29.35 24.94 12.61
N GLU A 67 -30.00 24.63 13.73
CA GLU A 67 -29.45 23.77 14.78
C GLU A 67 -29.20 22.34 14.30
N GLY A 68 -30.13 21.78 13.51
CA GLY A 68 -29.95 20.46 12.88
C GLY A 68 -28.76 20.45 11.92
N ARG A 69 -28.60 21.50 11.10
CA ARG A 69 -27.46 21.66 10.19
C ARG A 69 -26.13 21.82 10.93
N SER A 70 -26.10 22.59 12.01
CA SER A 70 -24.86 22.78 12.78
C SER A 70 -24.42 21.49 13.47
N ARG A 71 -25.34 20.74 14.07
CA ARG A 71 -25.05 19.42 14.65
C ARG A 71 -24.54 18.43 13.60
N LEU A 72 -25.24 18.32 12.47
CA LEU A 72 -24.82 17.44 11.38
C LEU A 72 -23.43 17.82 10.87
N ARG A 73 -23.14 19.13 10.73
CA ARG A 73 -21.82 19.62 10.33
C ARG A 73 -20.75 19.19 11.33
N SER A 74 -20.98 19.40 12.63
CA SER A 74 -20.03 18.99 13.68
C SER A 74 -19.80 17.48 13.71
N ASP A 75 -20.84 16.66 13.54
CA ASP A 75 -20.73 15.20 13.50
C ASP A 75 -19.92 14.73 12.27
N VAL A 76 -20.15 15.34 11.10
CA VAL A 76 -19.40 15.04 9.88
C VAL A 76 -17.94 15.46 10.01
N GLU A 77 -17.66 16.66 10.51
CA GLU A 77 -16.29 17.14 10.77
C GLU A 77 -15.55 16.23 11.74
N TYR A 78 -16.20 15.81 12.84
CA TYR A 78 -15.63 14.89 13.81
C TYR A 78 -15.30 13.52 13.20
N ARG A 79 -16.18 12.98 12.36
CA ARG A 79 -15.94 11.70 11.66
C ARG A 79 -14.80 11.81 10.65
N ILE A 80 -14.75 12.88 9.87
CA ILE A 80 -13.65 13.13 8.92
C ILE A 80 -12.32 13.22 9.67
N GLU A 81 -12.27 13.90 10.81
CA GLU A 81 -11.08 14.02 11.64
C GLU A 81 -10.60 12.66 12.19
N ILE A 82 -11.52 11.80 12.65
CA ILE A 82 -11.19 10.43 13.06
C ILE A 82 -10.63 9.62 11.90
N GLU A 83 -11.31 9.65 10.75
CA GLU A 83 -10.90 8.89 9.56
C GLU A 83 -9.52 9.32 9.07
N ARG A 84 -9.24 10.63 9.08
CA ARG A 84 -7.89 11.17 8.78
C ARG A 84 -6.83 10.60 9.72
N LYS A 85 -7.05 10.65 11.03
CA LYS A 85 -6.09 10.12 12.02
C LYS A 85 -5.80 8.64 11.79
N VAL A 86 -6.84 7.84 11.54
CA VAL A 86 -6.68 6.41 11.26
C VAL A 86 -5.86 6.18 9.98
N ILE A 87 -6.11 6.94 8.91
CA ILE A 87 -5.36 6.85 7.67
C ILE A 87 -3.89 7.26 7.90
N GLU A 88 -3.64 8.37 8.59
CA GLU A 88 -2.29 8.84 8.91
C GLU A 88 -1.50 7.83 9.75
N GLU A 89 -2.13 7.17 10.72
CA GLU A 89 -1.51 6.09 11.51
C GLU A 89 -1.14 4.89 10.63
N LYS A 90 -2.04 4.47 9.73
CA LYS A 90 -1.76 3.39 8.77
C LYS A 90 -0.61 3.74 7.83
N MET A 91 -0.61 4.95 7.27
CA MET A 91 0.47 5.44 6.42
C MET A 91 1.81 5.46 7.15
N ARG A 92 1.82 5.86 8.43
CA ARG A 92 3.02 5.83 9.28
C ARG A 92 3.55 4.40 9.46
N GLY A 93 2.66 3.45 9.78
CA GLY A 93 3.01 2.04 9.88
C GLY A 93 3.61 1.47 8.59
N ILE A 94 3.00 1.79 7.44
CA ILE A 94 3.51 1.39 6.12
C ILE A 94 4.91 1.99 5.86
N LYS A 95 5.12 3.28 6.14
CA LYS A 95 6.42 3.95 6.00
C LYS A 95 7.50 3.32 6.88
N GLU A 96 7.16 2.93 8.10
CA GLU A 96 8.06 2.21 9.00
C GLU A 96 8.41 0.80 8.49
N GLU A 97 7.43 0.06 7.96
CA GLU A 97 7.66 -1.26 7.35
C GLU A 97 8.56 -1.15 6.11
N LEU A 98 8.30 -0.19 5.22
CA LEU A 98 9.15 0.11 4.07
C LEU A 98 10.60 0.43 4.49
N ALA A 99 10.79 1.19 5.57
CA ALA A 99 12.12 1.50 6.10
C ALA A 99 12.83 0.27 6.69
N LYS A 100 12.09 -0.69 7.26
CA LYS A 100 12.65 -1.97 7.74
C LYS A 100 13.08 -2.83 6.55
N LEU A 101 12.26 -2.95 5.52
CA LEU A 101 12.55 -3.69 4.29
C LEU A 101 13.77 -3.12 3.55
N ASP A 102 13.90 -1.79 3.46
CA ASP A 102 15.09 -1.14 2.85
C ASP A 102 16.39 -1.47 3.62
N LYS A 103 16.33 -1.50 4.95
CA LYS A 103 17.47 -1.94 5.77
C LYS A 103 17.83 -3.41 5.51
N GLU A 104 16.83 -4.24 5.27
CA GLU A 104 17.03 -5.66 4.97
C GLU A 104 17.68 -5.88 3.60
N ILE A 105 17.21 -5.19 2.55
CA ILE A 105 17.86 -5.18 1.23
C ILE A 105 19.33 -4.76 1.35
N LYS A 106 19.62 -3.68 2.09
CA LYS A 106 21.00 -3.21 2.30
C LYS A 106 21.86 -4.27 3.00
N ARG A 107 21.29 -5.04 3.94
CA ARG A 107 22.00 -6.16 4.60
C ARG A 107 22.30 -7.29 3.61
N ILE A 108 21.32 -7.68 2.80
CA ILE A 108 21.49 -8.72 1.77
C ILE A 108 22.59 -8.31 0.78
N HIS A 109 22.53 -7.08 0.23
CA HIS A 109 23.55 -6.57 -0.67
C HIS A 109 24.95 -6.55 -0.04
N ARG A 110 25.05 -6.18 1.24
CA ARG A 110 26.34 -6.17 1.94
C ARG A 110 26.91 -7.57 2.14
N LYS A 111 26.07 -8.58 2.44
CA LYS A 111 26.50 -9.99 2.55
C LYS A 111 27.00 -10.50 1.20
N LEU A 112 26.19 -10.37 0.15
CA LEU A 112 26.55 -10.79 -1.21
C LEU A 112 27.83 -10.14 -1.70
N ARG A 113 28.04 -8.85 -1.41
CA ARG A 113 29.27 -8.15 -1.79
C ARG A 113 30.50 -8.71 -1.08
N LYS A 114 30.41 -9.01 0.22
CA LYS A 114 31.51 -9.63 0.97
C LYS A 114 31.86 -11.00 0.41
N GLU A 115 30.86 -11.84 0.21
CA GLU A 115 31.03 -13.19 -0.36
C GLU A 115 31.63 -13.14 -1.77
N ALA A 116 31.17 -12.21 -2.61
CA ALA A 116 31.74 -12.00 -3.94
C ALA A 116 33.22 -11.55 -3.89
N GLU A 117 33.58 -10.67 -2.94
CA GLU A 117 34.97 -10.27 -2.73
C GLU A 117 35.85 -11.42 -2.22
N GLU A 118 35.33 -12.27 -1.35
CA GLU A 118 36.00 -13.49 -0.88
C GLU A 118 36.24 -14.46 -2.04
N MET A 119 35.23 -14.69 -2.87
CA MET A 119 35.35 -15.51 -4.09
C MET A 119 36.38 -14.94 -5.08
N LYS A 120 36.39 -13.61 -5.26
CA LYS A 120 37.38 -12.92 -6.10
C LYS A 120 38.81 -13.09 -5.58
N LYS A 121 39.01 -13.19 -4.26
CA LYS A 121 40.32 -13.45 -3.62
C LYS A 121 40.70 -14.92 -3.62
N ALA A 122 39.73 -15.83 -3.45
CA ALA A 122 39.97 -17.27 -3.36
C ALA A 122 40.27 -17.90 -4.73
N ASN A 123 39.57 -17.49 -5.78
CA ASN A 123 39.69 -18.07 -7.11
C ASN A 123 41.13 -18.02 -7.67
N PRO A 124 41.83 -16.87 -7.68
CA PRO A 124 43.20 -16.81 -8.18
C PRO A 124 44.18 -17.66 -7.37
N LYS A 125 44.04 -17.69 -6.03
CA LYS A 125 44.93 -18.45 -5.14
C LYS A 125 44.81 -19.95 -5.35
N LEU A 126 43.57 -20.45 -5.48
CA LEU A 126 43.32 -21.87 -5.74
C LEU A 126 43.78 -22.25 -7.15
N ASN A 127 43.55 -21.39 -8.14
CA ASN A 127 44.01 -21.61 -9.51
C ASN A 127 45.54 -21.64 -9.60
N GLU A 128 46.23 -20.69 -8.97
CA GLU A 128 47.70 -20.66 -8.94
C GLU A 128 48.28 -21.90 -8.25
N LYS A 129 47.64 -22.36 -7.16
CA LYS A 129 48.03 -23.60 -6.47
C LYS A 129 47.84 -24.83 -7.38
N GLU A 130 46.72 -24.93 -8.08
CA GLU A 130 46.46 -26.02 -9.02
C GLU A 130 47.49 -26.02 -10.16
N GLU A 131 47.78 -24.87 -10.76
CA GLU A 131 48.75 -24.75 -11.85
C GLU A 131 50.17 -25.10 -11.41
N LYS A 132 50.60 -24.70 -10.20
CA LYS A 132 51.89 -25.14 -9.62
C LYS A 132 51.96 -26.65 -9.45
N LEU A 133 50.88 -27.28 -8.97
CA LEU A 133 50.82 -28.74 -8.82
C LEU A 133 50.85 -29.45 -10.17
N LYS A 134 50.09 -28.98 -11.16
CA LYS A 134 50.11 -29.49 -12.54
C LYS A 134 51.50 -29.38 -13.16
N ALA A 135 52.17 -28.25 -12.99
CA ALA A 135 53.52 -28.04 -13.50
C ALA A 135 54.52 -29.04 -12.88
N ARG A 136 54.44 -29.26 -11.57
CA ARG A 136 55.27 -30.28 -10.87
C ARG A 136 54.96 -31.69 -11.39
N ARG A 137 53.68 -32.05 -11.51
CA ARG A 137 53.24 -33.35 -12.04
C ARG A 137 53.78 -33.60 -13.44
N ARG A 138 53.70 -32.61 -14.33
CA ARG A 138 54.26 -32.70 -15.70
C ARG A 138 55.76 -32.97 -15.69
N LYS A 139 56.53 -32.26 -14.85
CA LYS A 139 57.98 -32.47 -14.72
C LYS A 139 58.31 -33.90 -14.28
N LEU A 140 57.63 -34.42 -13.25
CA LEU A 140 57.83 -35.79 -12.78
C LEU A 140 57.42 -36.83 -13.84
N SER A 141 56.33 -36.58 -14.56
CA SER A 141 55.87 -37.45 -15.65
C SER A 141 56.86 -37.53 -16.81
N ILE A 142 57.51 -36.41 -17.16
CA ILE A 142 58.56 -36.39 -18.19
C ILE A 142 59.76 -37.21 -17.73
N LYS A 143 60.26 -36.96 -16.51
CA LYS A 143 61.39 -37.71 -15.93
C LYS A 143 61.11 -39.21 -15.85
N ARG A 144 59.88 -39.58 -15.47
CA ARG A 144 59.42 -40.97 -15.48
C ARG A 144 59.48 -41.57 -16.89
N GLY A 145 59.01 -40.85 -17.90
CA GLY A 145 59.08 -41.26 -19.30
C GLY A 145 60.51 -41.49 -19.79
N GLU A 146 61.42 -40.57 -19.47
CA GLU A 146 62.86 -40.70 -19.78
C GLU A 146 63.49 -41.94 -19.13
N LEU A 147 63.18 -42.20 -17.85
CA LEU A 147 63.67 -43.39 -17.15
C LEU A 147 63.12 -44.69 -17.75
N LEU A 148 61.85 -44.71 -18.19
CA LEU A 148 61.25 -45.85 -18.88
C LEU A 148 61.95 -46.12 -20.23
N LEU A 149 62.22 -45.07 -21.02
CA LEU A 149 62.97 -45.20 -22.27
C LEU A 149 64.38 -45.75 -22.03
N ARG A 150 65.09 -45.23 -21.02
CA ARG A 150 66.43 -45.67 -20.63
C ARG A 150 66.42 -47.14 -20.16
N LYS A 151 65.43 -47.54 -19.36
CA LYS A 151 65.23 -48.93 -18.94
C LYS A 151 65.04 -49.83 -20.17
N ASN A 152 64.16 -49.44 -21.09
CA ASN A 152 63.86 -50.21 -22.30
C ASN A 152 65.12 -50.41 -23.15
N GLN A 153 65.93 -49.36 -23.34
CA GLN A 153 67.22 -49.45 -24.05
C GLN A 153 68.20 -50.41 -23.38
N LEU A 154 68.39 -50.32 -22.07
CA LEU A 154 69.29 -51.21 -21.30
C LEU A 154 68.81 -52.67 -21.28
N SER A 155 67.50 -52.90 -21.43
CA SER A 155 66.88 -54.23 -21.41
C SER A 155 66.68 -54.88 -22.78
N LYS A 156 67.10 -54.19 -23.87
CA LYS A 156 66.85 -54.58 -25.26
C LYS A 156 67.37 -55.97 -25.64
N TRP A 157 68.48 -56.41 -25.05
CA TRP A 157 69.10 -57.72 -25.31
C TRP A 157 69.36 -58.50 -24.02
N ILE A 158 69.31 -59.84 -24.07
CA ILE A 158 69.41 -60.73 -22.90
C ILE A 158 70.73 -60.51 -22.13
N ILE A 159 71.85 -60.45 -22.84
CA ILE A 159 73.18 -60.18 -22.25
C ILE A 159 73.21 -58.78 -21.59
N GLY A 160 72.60 -57.78 -22.24
CA GLY A 160 72.47 -56.42 -21.71
C GLY A 160 71.67 -56.34 -20.40
N ARG A 161 70.60 -57.15 -20.25
CA ARG A 161 69.85 -57.25 -18.99
C ARG A 161 70.68 -57.82 -17.85
N ILE A 162 71.54 -58.80 -18.14
CA ILE A 162 72.38 -59.46 -17.14
C ILE A 162 73.48 -58.49 -16.69
N LEU A 163 74.19 -57.86 -17.63
CA LEU A 163 75.25 -56.89 -17.36
C LEU A 163 74.73 -55.65 -16.62
N ASN A 164 73.56 -55.14 -16.98
CA ASN A 164 72.98 -53.93 -16.39
C ASN A 164 71.96 -54.21 -15.28
N ARG A 165 71.89 -55.43 -14.73
CA ARG A 165 70.82 -55.84 -13.79
C ARG A 165 70.69 -54.94 -12.56
N ARG A 166 71.82 -54.44 -12.03
CA ARG A 166 71.83 -53.51 -10.87
C ARG A 166 71.28 -52.15 -11.26
N LEU A 167 71.71 -51.60 -12.39
CA LEU A 167 71.26 -50.31 -12.92
C LEU A 167 69.76 -50.34 -13.28
N ILE A 168 69.29 -51.41 -13.92
CA ILE A 168 67.86 -51.62 -14.23
C ILE A 168 67.04 -51.64 -12.94
N ARG A 169 67.48 -52.36 -11.90
CA ARG A 169 66.79 -52.38 -10.60
C ARG A 169 66.76 -51.00 -9.93
N GLN A 170 67.81 -50.20 -10.07
CA GLN A 170 67.83 -48.83 -9.57
C GLN A 170 66.80 -47.96 -10.30
N ILE A 171 66.80 -47.99 -11.65
CA ILE A 171 65.83 -47.27 -12.47
C ILE A 171 64.39 -47.68 -12.12
N GLU A 172 64.13 -48.97 -11.89
CA GLU A 172 62.81 -49.45 -11.46
C GLU A 172 62.37 -48.95 -10.07
N ARG A 173 63.32 -48.73 -9.15
CA ARG A 173 63.01 -48.13 -7.84
C ARG A 173 62.72 -46.65 -8.00
N GLU A 174 63.49 -45.95 -8.82
CA GLU A 174 63.27 -44.52 -9.12
C GLU A 174 61.92 -44.29 -9.82
N ILE A 175 61.56 -45.13 -10.79
CA ILE A 175 60.23 -45.07 -11.43
C ILE A 175 59.12 -45.27 -10.39
N ARG A 176 59.24 -46.27 -9.51
CA ARG A 176 58.25 -46.51 -8.44
C ARG A 176 58.16 -45.35 -7.45
N ALA A 177 59.25 -44.66 -7.15
CA ALA A 177 59.23 -43.46 -6.32
C ALA A 177 58.52 -42.31 -7.03
N LEU A 178 58.82 -42.09 -8.32
CA LEU A 178 58.13 -41.08 -9.14
C LEU A 178 56.63 -41.36 -9.29
N ASP A 179 56.22 -42.62 -9.45
CA ASP A 179 54.81 -43.02 -9.52
C ASP A 179 54.07 -42.59 -8.24
N LYS A 180 54.62 -42.88 -7.07
CA LYS A 180 54.05 -42.46 -5.78
C LYS A 180 53.96 -40.93 -5.65
N GLU A 181 55.01 -40.21 -6.04
CA GLU A 181 54.99 -38.73 -6.01
C GLU A 181 53.94 -38.15 -6.98
N ILE A 182 53.76 -38.75 -8.15
CA ILE A 182 52.72 -38.34 -9.12
C ILE A 182 51.33 -38.59 -8.55
N GLU A 183 51.08 -39.76 -7.94
CA GLU A 183 49.82 -40.08 -7.27
C GLU A 183 49.51 -39.08 -6.14
N GLU A 184 50.49 -38.73 -5.30
CA GLU A 184 50.33 -37.71 -4.27
C GLU A 184 49.99 -36.34 -4.84
N LEU A 185 50.61 -35.94 -5.96
CA LEU A 185 50.28 -34.68 -6.63
C LEU A 185 48.87 -34.71 -7.22
N ASP A 186 48.43 -35.84 -7.77
CA ASP A 186 47.08 -36.02 -8.30
C ASP A 186 46.02 -35.90 -7.20
N LEU A 187 46.27 -36.49 -6.02
CA LEU A 187 45.43 -36.30 -4.83
C LEU A 187 45.38 -34.82 -4.41
N LYS A 188 46.52 -34.13 -4.36
CA LYS A 188 46.56 -32.69 -4.02
C LYS A 188 45.83 -31.82 -5.04
N ILE A 189 45.91 -32.13 -6.33
CA ILE A 189 45.15 -31.45 -7.39
C ILE A 189 43.65 -31.69 -7.19
N TYR A 190 43.26 -32.93 -6.93
CA TYR A 190 41.87 -33.28 -6.64
C TYR A 190 41.33 -32.52 -5.43
N GLU A 191 42.07 -32.46 -4.32
CA GLU A 191 41.67 -31.69 -3.14
C GLU A 191 41.45 -30.21 -3.43
N VAL A 192 42.32 -29.58 -4.23
CA VAL A 192 42.17 -28.17 -4.62
C VAL A 192 40.90 -27.97 -5.45
N ARG A 193 40.62 -28.87 -6.40
CA ARG A 193 39.40 -28.83 -7.21
C ARG A 193 38.15 -29.03 -6.38
N THR A 194 38.15 -29.99 -5.46
CA THR A 194 37.01 -30.24 -4.57
C THR A 194 36.75 -29.05 -3.66
N LYS A 195 37.81 -28.42 -3.11
CA LYS A 195 37.69 -27.16 -2.36
C LYS A 195 37.05 -26.05 -3.20
N TRP A 196 37.50 -25.88 -4.44
CA TRP A 196 36.91 -24.89 -5.34
C TRP A 196 35.45 -25.19 -5.67
N GLN A 197 35.12 -26.44 -5.98
CA GLN A 197 33.75 -26.84 -6.28
C GLN A 197 32.82 -26.64 -5.09
N ASN A 198 33.27 -26.96 -3.87
CA ASN A 198 32.48 -26.76 -2.65
C ASN A 198 32.24 -25.28 -2.39
N LEU A 199 33.27 -24.43 -2.48
CA LEU A 199 33.12 -22.97 -2.35
C LEU A 199 32.16 -22.40 -3.40
N LYS A 200 32.31 -22.84 -4.66
CA LYS A 200 31.43 -22.40 -5.75
C LYS A 200 29.97 -22.81 -5.51
N ARG A 201 29.72 -24.05 -5.05
CA ARG A 201 28.36 -24.53 -4.74
C ARG A 201 27.73 -23.74 -3.61
N LEU A 202 28.46 -23.52 -2.51
CA LEU A 202 27.98 -22.74 -1.37
C LEU A 202 27.62 -21.31 -1.79
N TRP A 203 28.50 -20.66 -2.55
CA TRP A 203 28.24 -19.32 -3.05
C TRP A 203 27.04 -19.26 -4.01
N GLU A 204 26.89 -20.26 -4.90
CA GLU A 204 25.72 -20.34 -5.79
C GLU A 204 24.41 -20.57 -5.02
N SER A 205 24.42 -21.34 -3.92
CA SER A 205 23.25 -21.49 -3.06
C SER A 205 22.92 -20.21 -2.30
N GLU A 206 23.91 -19.57 -1.66
CA GLU A 206 23.73 -18.32 -0.92
C GLU A 206 23.22 -17.21 -1.86
N LYS A 207 23.78 -17.13 -3.08
CA LYS A 207 23.32 -16.20 -4.10
C LYS A 207 21.86 -16.44 -4.48
N LYS A 208 21.45 -17.68 -4.72
CA LYS A 208 20.07 -18.02 -5.06
C LYS A 208 19.09 -17.71 -3.93
N GLU A 209 19.48 -17.99 -2.69
CA GLU A 209 18.66 -17.67 -1.50
C GLU A 209 18.50 -16.16 -1.33
N ALA A 210 19.59 -15.40 -1.51
CA ALA A 210 19.56 -13.95 -1.45
C ALA A 210 18.74 -13.33 -2.59
N GLU A 211 18.81 -13.88 -3.81
CA GLU A 211 17.97 -13.45 -4.95
C GLU A 211 16.48 -13.69 -4.68
N LYS A 212 16.12 -14.84 -4.08
CA LYS A 212 14.74 -15.12 -3.66
C LYS A 212 14.26 -14.15 -2.59
N ALA A 213 15.04 -13.97 -1.53
CA ALA A 213 14.71 -13.03 -0.46
C ALA A 213 14.58 -11.60 -0.99
N TRP A 214 15.45 -11.18 -1.90
CA TRP A 214 15.36 -9.89 -2.57
C TRP A 214 14.08 -9.74 -3.38
N ALA A 215 13.69 -10.76 -4.16
CA ALA A 215 12.46 -10.75 -4.94
C ALA A 215 11.22 -10.67 -4.04
N GLU A 216 11.17 -11.45 -2.96
CA GLU A 216 10.07 -11.42 -1.98
C GLU A 216 9.94 -10.03 -1.32
N ILE A 217 11.06 -9.44 -0.88
CA ILE A 217 11.06 -8.09 -0.31
C ILE A 217 10.62 -7.07 -1.35
N PHE A 218 11.06 -7.19 -2.60
CA PHE A 218 10.69 -6.26 -3.66
C PHE A 218 9.19 -6.28 -3.95
N VAL A 219 8.58 -7.46 -4.02
CA VAL A 219 7.13 -7.62 -4.15
C VAL A 219 6.42 -6.98 -2.96
N ARG A 220 6.85 -7.29 -1.73
CA ARG A 220 6.25 -6.71 -0.52
C ARG A 220 6.35 -5.19 -0.48
N MET A 221 7.49 -4.63 -0.89
CA MET A 221 7.65 -3.18 -0.99
C MET A 221 6.75 -2.56 -2.06
N ALA A 222 6.48 -3.26 -3.16
CA ALA A 222 5.57 -2.78 -4.20
C ALA A 222 4.12 -2.75 -3.69
N GLU A 223 3.67 -3.81 -3.02
CA GLU A 223 2.36 -3.88 -2.35
C GLU A 223 2.17 -2.72 -1.36
N LEU A 224 3.13 -2.54 -0.44
CA LEU A 224 3.10 -1.46 0.55
C LEU A 224 3.09 -0.07 -0.08
N LYS A 225 3.80 0.13 -1.21
CA LYS A 225 3.75 1.40 -1.94
C LYS A 225 2.40 1.64 -2.60
N GLN A 226 1.76 0.60 -3.13
CA GLN A 226 0.40 0.71 -3.67
C GLN A 226 -0.61 1.01 -2.57
N GLU A 227 -0.50 0.34 -1.42
CA GLU A 227 -1.32 0.66 -0.24
C GLU A 227 -1.10 2.10 0.21
N LEU A 228 0.15 2.58 0.22
CA LEU A 228 0.46 3.95 0.58
C LEU A 228 -0.21 4.96 -0.37
N ILE A 229 -0.11 4.75 -1.69
CA ILE A 229 -0.78 5.59 -2.69
C ILE A 229 -2.30 5.60 -2.45
N PHE A 230 -2.90 4.42 -2.23
CA PHE A 230 -4.33 4.33 -1.93
C PHE A 230 -4.74 5.15 -0.69
N TYR A 231 -3.93 5.14 0.37
CA TYR A 231 -4.19 5.93 1.56
C TYR A 231 -3.95 7.43 1.34
N GLU A 232 -2.94 7.80 0.55
CA GLU A 232 -2.67 9.19 0.15
C GLU A 232 -3.84 9.77 -0.64
N ASP A 233 -4.34 9.05 -1.65
CA ASP A 233 -5.50 9.44 -2.46
C ASP A 233 -6.77 9.61 -1.61
N ASN A 234 -7.00 8.70 -0.65
CA ASN A 234 -8.14 8.81 0.27
C ASN A 234 -8.03 10.02 1.20
N LEU A 235 -6.83 10.36 1.67
CA LEU A 235 -6.59 11.53 2.52
C LEU A 235 -6.81 12.82 1.73
N GLU A 236 -6.39 12.84 0.46
CA GLU A 236 -6.66 13.95 -0.46
C GLU A 236 -8.17 14.11 -0.70
N ARG A 237 -8.90 13.00 -0.91
CA ARG A 237 -10.37 13.02 -1.03
C ARG A 237 -11.05 13.56 0.23
N LEU A 238 -10.67 13.08 1.42
CA LEU A 238 -11.16 13.59 2.70
C LEU A 238 -10.78 15.06 2.95
N SER A 239 -9.73 15.55 2.32
CA SER A 239 -9.33 16.97 2.33
C SER A 239 -10.25 17.83 1.50
N LEU A 240 -10.70 17.33 0.35
CA LEU A 240 -11.71 17.99 -0.48
C LEU A 240 -13.11 17.93 0.15
N GLU A 241 -13.50 16.78 0.71
CA GLU A 241 -14.80 16.59 1.38
C GLU A 241 -14.90 17.39 2.70
N GLY A 242 -13.83 17.46 3.49
CA GLY A 242 -13.74 18.34 4.67
C GLY A 242 -13.54 19.81 4.32
N GLY A 243 -13.25 20.12 3.05
CA GLY A 243 -13.11 21.47 2.50
C GLY A 243 -14.43 22.07 1.98
N VAL A 244 -15.56 21.38 2.14
CA VAL A 244 -16.90 21.89 1.84
C VAL A 244 -17.22 23.05 2.79
N ARG A 245 -16.80 24.25 2.40
CA ARG A 245 -17.13 25.54 3.05
C ARG A 245 -18.60 25.88 2.84
#